data_AF-A0A1F7AV28-F1
#
_entry.id   AF-A0A1F7AV28-F1
#
_cell.length_a   1.000
_cell.length_b   1.000
_cell.length_c   1.000
_cell.angle_alpha   90.00
_cell.angle_beta   90.00
_cell.angle_gamma   90.00
#
_symmetry.space_group_name_H-M   'P 1'
#
loop_
_entity.id
_entity.type
_entity.pdbx_description
1 polymer ?
#
loop_
_entity_poly.entity_id
_entity_poly.type
_entity_poly.pdbx_seq_one_letter_code
_entity_poly.pdbx_strand_id
1 'polypeptide(L)'
;MDTIVPLKLFGKGQITLPKFWRDKYDTDNFIAEETAQGLLIKPLVKVNYYELSDDNFGLNFPTGIEAGELLKKLKKMNGKLS
;
A
#
# COMPACT_ATOMS: atom_id res chain seq x y z
N MET A 1 -11.84 15.89 4.75
CA MET A 1 -13.14 15.67 4.07
C MET A 1 -13.02 14.36 3.32
N ASP A 2 -13.90 13.41 3.60
CA ASP A 2 -13.95 12.16 2.86
C ASP A 2 -14.50 12.44 1.46
N THR A 3 -13.76 11.98 0.44
CA THR A 3 -14.17 12.15 -0.96
C THR A 3 -14.95 10.91 -1.39
N ILE A 4 -16.27 11.06 -1.57
CA ILE A 4 -17.14 10.00 -2.08
C ILE A 4 -17.18 10.11 -3.60
N VAL A 5 -16.85 9.03 -4.32
CA VAL A 5 -16.89 8.98 -5.79
C VAL A 5 -17.68 7.75 -6.25
N PRO A 6 -18.68 7.92 -7.14
CA PRO A 6 -19.38 6.79 -7.73
C PRO A 6 -18.43 5.99 -8.63
N LEU A 7 -18.39 4.68 -8.43
CA LEU A 7 -17.60 3.77 -9.27
C LEU A 7 -18.51 3.14 -10.33
N LYS A 8 -17.97 2.93 -11.54
CA LYS A 8 -18.68 2.29 -12.65
C LYS A 8 -17.97 1.01 -13.05
N LEU A 9 -18.76 -0.04 -13.25
CA LEU A 9 -18.30 -1.29 -13.85
C LEU A 9 -17.99 -1.08 -15.34
N PHE A 10 -16.87 -1.63 -15.77
CA PHE A 10 -16.44 -1.70 -17.16
C PHE A 10 -16.31 -3.17 -17.59
N GLY A 11 -16.91 -3.51 -18.73
CA GLY A 11 -16.90 -4.87 -19.25
C GLY A 11 -17.60 -5.89 -18.33
N LYS A 12 -16.93 -7.01 -18.06
CA LYS A 12 -17.51 -8.19 -17.37
C LYS A 12 -17.01 -8.39 -15.93
N GLY A 13 -16.52 -7.34 -15.26
CA GLY A 13 -16.09 -7.45 -13.85
C GLY A 13 -14.99 -6.50 -13.39
N GLN A 14 -14.60 -5.52 -14.20
CA GLN A 14 -13.60 -4.53 -13.81
C GLN A 14 -14.30 -3.29 -13.26
N ILE A 15 -13.82 -2.74 -12.14
CA ILE A 15 -14.29 -1.46 -11.62
C ILE A 15 -13.25 -0.39 -12.00
N THR A 16 -13.69 0.69 -12.66
CA THR A 16 -12.80 1.80 -12.98
C THR A 16 -12.58 2.66 -11.74
N LEU A 17 -11.32 2.74 -11.28
CA LEU A 17 -10.94 3.61 -10.18
C LEU A 17 -10.58 5.03 -10.67
N PRO A 18 -10.89 6.09 -9.87
CA PRO A 18 -10.56 7.45 -10.25
C PRO A 18 -9.06 7.68 -10.41
N LYS A 19 -8.66 8.47 -11.42
CA LYS A 19 -7.24 8.78 -11.70
C LYS A 19 -6.52 9.34 -10.46
N PHE A 20 -7.17 10.24 -9.72
CA PHE A 20 -6.55 10.87 -8.56
C PHE A 20 -6.24 9.89 -7.42
N TRP A 21 -6.87 8.71 -7.34
CA TRP A 21 -6.46 7.66 -6.41
C TRP A 21 -5.16 7.00 -6.84
N ARG A 22 -4.99 6.74 -8.15
CA ARG A 22 -3.75 6.18 -8.70
C ARG A 22 -2.59 7.15 -8.53
N ASP A 23 -2.83 8.42 -8.88
CA ASP A 23 -1.84 9.49 -8.75
C ASP A 23 -1.44 9.72 -7.28
N LYS A 24 -2.39 9.59 -6.34
CA LYS A 24 -2.11 9.74 -4.90
C LYS A 24 -1.16 8.67 -4.36
N TYR A 25 -1.21 7.45 -4.90
CA TYR A 25 -0.46 6.30 -4.37
C TYR A 25 0.64 5.79 -5.33
N ASP A 26 0.84 6.47 -6.46
CA ASP A 26 1.78 6.08 -7.52
C ASP A 26 1.69 4.58 -7.90
N THR A 27 0.45 4.12 -8.13
CA THR A 27 0.20 2.71 -8.49
C THR A 27 -1.07 2.56 -9.33
N ASP A 28 -1.01 1.63 -10.28
CA ASP A 28 -2.16 1.14 -11.05
C ASP A 28 -2.77 -0.14 -10.45
N ASN A 29 -2.13 -0.71 -9.42
CA ASN A 29 -2.52 -1.98 -8.84
C ASN A 29 -3.24 -1.75 -7.51
N PHE A 30 -4.40 -2.39 -7.35
CA PHE A 30 -5.21 -2.32 -6.13
C PHE A 30 -5.70 -3.73 -5.77
N ILE A 31 -5.91 -3.95 -4.48
CA ILE A 31 -6.54 -5.16 -3.95
C ILE A 31 -7.91 -4.81 -3.40
N ALA A 32 -8.87 -5.69 -3.64
CA ALA A 32 -10.22 -5.60 -3.08
C ALA A 32 -10.43 -6.76 -2.09
N GLU A 33 -11.00 -6.44 -0.93
CA GLU A 33 -11.26 -7.38 0.16
C GLU A 33 -12.71 -7.21 0.62
N GLU A 34 -13.46 -8.31 0.69
CA GLU A 34 -14.78 -8.29 1.34
C GLU A 34 -14.60 -8.27 2.86
N THR A 35 -15.30 -7.34 3.51
CA THR A 35 -15.31 -7.17 4.97
C THR A 35 -16.76 -7.18 5.47
N ALA A 36 -16.95 -7.29 6.78
CA ALA A 36 -18.29 -7.23 7.38
C ALA A 36 -19.05 -5.92 7.08
N GLN A 37 -18.33 -4.84 6.74
CA GLN A 37 -18.86 -3.52 6.44
C GLN A 37 -18.98 -3.24 4.93
N GLY A 38 -18.57 -4.19 4.08
CA GLY A 38 -18.62 -4.07 2.62
C GLY A 38 -17.26 -4.26 1.96
N LEU A 39 -17.10 -3.70 0.75
CA LEU A 39 -15.90 -3.87 -0.06
C LEU A 39 -14.83 -2.83 0.28
N LEU A 40 -13.64 -3.31 0.63
CA LEU A 40 -12.48 -2.49 0.95
C LEU A 40 -11.45 -2.56 -0.19
N ILE A 41 -11.16 -1.41 -0.82
CA ILE A 41 -10.19 -1.31 -1.91
C ILE A 41 -8.94 -0.58 -1.40
N LYS A 42 -7.76 -1.21 -1.53
CA LYS A 42 -6.48 -0.68 -1.05
C LYS A 42 -5.45 -0.63 -2.19
N PRO A 43 -4.60 0.41 -2.27
CA PRO A 43 -3.50 0.45 -3.23
C PRO A 43 -2.47 -0.63 -2.92
N LEU A 44 -1.96 -1.29 -3.95
CA LEU A 44 -0.81 -2.19 -3.86
C LEU A 44 0.44 -1.38 -4.16
N VAL A 45 1.11 -0.91 -3.12
CA VAL A 45 2.38 -0.17 -3.22
C VAL A 45 3.56 -1.15 -3.18
N LYS A 46 4.51 -0.99 -4.10
CA LYS A 46 5.74 -1.79 -4.09
C LYS A 46 6.58 -1.39 -2.87
N VAL A 47 6.78 -2.33 -1.95
CA VAL A 47 7.85 -2.23 -0.96
C VAL A 47 9.09 -2.82 -1.64
N ASN A 48 10.08 -1.97 -1.97
CA ASN A 48 11.33 -2.45 -2.54
C ASN A 48 12.18 -3.04 -1.40
N TYR A 49 12.13 -4.37 -1.30
CA TYR A 49 12.99 -5.17 -0.45
C TYR A 49 14.34 -5.37 -1.16
N TYR A 50 15.46 -5.12 -0.48
CA TYR A 50 16.77 -5.52 -0.98
C TYR A 50 17.64 -6.00 0.18
N GLU A 51 18.31 -7.13 -0.04
CA GLU A 51 19.28 -7.69 0.89
C GLU A 51 20.62 -6.95 0.72
N LEU A 52 21.21 -6.49 1.82
CA LEU A 52 22.50 -5.78 1.83
C LEU A 52 23.66 -6.72 2.17
N SER A 53 23.40 -7.83 2.87
CA SER A 53 24.32 -8.93 3.20
C SER A 53 23.56 -10.10 3.85
N ASP A 54 24.18 -11.27 4.01
CA ASP A 54 23.57 -12.47 4.63
C ASP A 54 22.87 -12.21 5.98
N ASP A 55 23.34 -11.21 6.75
CA ASP A 55 22.77 -10.82 8.06
C ASP A 55 22.06 -9.46 8.08
N ASN A 56 21.93 -8.74 6.94
CA ASN A 56 21.31 -7.40 6.92
C ASN A 56 20.36 -7.20 5.73
N PHE A 57 19.20 -6.61 6.00
CA PHE A 57 18.27 -6.17 4.96
C PHE A 57 18.05 -4.66 5.01
N GLY A 58 17.92 -4.06 3.83
CA GLY A 58 17.54 -2.66 3.65
C GLY A 58 16.07 -2.56 3.26
N LEU A 59 15.36 -1.60 3.85
CA LEU A 59 14.02 -1.21 3.39
C LEU A 59 14.13 0.15 2.69
N ASN A 60 13.83 0.20 1.40
CA ASN A 60 13.70 1.47 0.68
C ASN A 60 12.21 1.78 0.52
N PHE A 61 11.80 2.89 1.12
CA PHE A 61 10.46 3.44 1.00
C PHE A 61 10.51 4.65 0.05
N PRO A 62 10.18 4.47 -1.24
CA PRO A 62 10.35 5.52 -2.25
C PRO A 62 9.52 6.79 -1.98
N THR A 63 8.44 6.70 -1.21
CA THR A 63 7.58 7.84 -0.84
C THR A 63 7.83 8.37 0.58
N GLY A 64 8.89 7.92 1.25
CA GLY A 64 9.05 8.09 2.69
C GLY A 64 8.02 7.26 3.47
N ILE A 65 8.38 6.86 4.68
CA ILE A 65 7.48 6.21 5.64
C ILE A 65 7.43 7.07 6.89
N GLU A 66 6.25 7.20 7.47
CA GLU A 66 6.08 7.85 8.77
C GLU A 66 6.87 7.06 9.84
N ALA A 67 7.60 7.78 10.69
CA ALA A 67 8.58 7.16 11.61
C ALA A 67 7.93 6.16 12.58
N GLY A 68 6.69 6.41 13.01
CA GLY A 68 5.91 5.49 13.84
C GLY A 68 5.57 4.17 13.13
N GLU A 69 5.14 4.23 11.87
CA GLU A 69 4.88 3.04 11.04
C GLU A 69 6.16 2.24 10.76
N LEU A 70 7.29 2.91 10.53
CA LEU A 70 8.59 2.26 10.42
C LEU A 70 8.94 1.50 11.71
N LEU A 71 8.79 2.15 12.87
CA LEU A 71 9.09 1.55 14.17
C LEU A 71 8.20 0.32 14.46
N LYS A 72 6.92 0.35 14.09
CA LYS A 72 6.01 -0.81 14.25
C LYS A 72 6.45 -2.00 13.41
N LYS A 73 6.87 -1.76 12.16
CA LYS A 73 7.35 -2.82 11.27
C LYS A 73 8.68 -3.41 11.76
N LEU A 74 9.61 -2.58 12.21
CA LEU A 74 10.86 -3.02 12.82
C LEU A 74 10.64 -3.89 14.06
N LYS A 75 9.72 -3.47 14.95
CA LYS A 75 9.33 -4.25 16.12
C LYS A 75 8.72 -5.61 15.76
N LYS A 76 7.92 -5.69 14.69
CA LYS A 76 7.36 -6.96 14.19
C LYS A 76 8.42 -7.89 13.60
N MET A 77 9.57 -7.35 13.21
CA MET A 77 10.66 -8.09 12.54
C MET A 77 11.87 -8.35 13.46
N ASN A 78 11.77 -8.11 14.77
CA ASN A 78 12.89 -8.20 15.74
C ASN A 78 14.11 -7.29 15.43
N GLY A 79 13.98 -6.30 14.54
CA GLY A 79 15.07 -5.40 14.19
C GLY A 79 15.17 -4.22 15.16
N LYS A 80 16.36 -4.00 15.77
CA LYS A 80 16.70 -2.76 16.47
C LYS A 80 17.40 -1.80 15.51
N LEU A 81 17.02 -0.52 15.55
CA LEU A 81 17.81 0.56 14.96
C LEU A 81 19.02 0.82 15.88
N SER A 82 20.23 0.58 15.36
CA SER A 82 21.49 0.99 15.98
C SER A 82 22.07 2.19 15.25
#